data_AF-A0A9X9NEZ1-F1
#
_entry.id   AF-A0A9X9NEZ1-F1
#
_cell.length_a   1.000
_cell.length_b   1.000
_cell.length_c   1.000
_cell.angle_alpha   90.00
_cell.angle_beta   90.00
_cell.angle_gamma   90.00
#
_symmetry.space_group_name_H-M   'P 1'
#
loop_
_entity.id
_entity.type
_entity.pdbx_description
1 polymer ?
#
loop_
_entity_poly.entity_id
_entity_poly.type
_entity_poly.pdbx_seq_one_letter_code
_entity_poly.pdbx_strand_id
1 'polypeptide(L)'
;MENLETALLLMVVGMATVFAILLIVIYLGKLLISLVNKYAPEEQLPVKQGAQSPVPIPGNIVAAITAAVNVVTQGKGKVAKIEKI
;
A
#
# COMPACT_ATOMS: atom_id res chain seq x y z
N MET A 1 9.92 26.22 -50.68
CA MET A 1 10.47 25.29 -49.68
C MET A 1 10.23 25.76 -48.24
N GLU A 2 9.96 27.05 -48.01
CA GLU A 2 9.77 27.65 -46.67
C GLU A 2 8.55 27.13 -45.88
N ASN A 3 7.47 26.74 -46.57
CA ASN A 3 6.25 26.23 -45.91
C ASN A 3 6.42 24.84 -45.27
N LEU A 4 7.32 24.02 -45.80
CA LEU A 4 7.53 22.66 -45.32
C LEU A 4 8.37 22.65 -44.04
N GLU A 5 9.38 23.52 -43.96
CA GLU A 5 10.14 23.78 -42.74
C GLU A 5 9.24 24.33 -41.62
N THR A 6 8.38 25.30 -41.95
CA THR A 6 7.40 25.85 -41.01
C THR A 6 6.42 24.79 -40.50
N ALA A 7 5.90 23.93 -41.39
CA ALA A 7 5.00 22.84 -41.01
C ALA A 7 5.69 21.82 -40.08
N LEU A 8 6.95 21.48 -40.37
CA LEU A 8 7.73 20.54 -39.55
C LEU A 8 8.03 21.13 -38.17
N LEU A 9 8.36 22.41 -38.10
CA LEU A 9 8.57 23.14 -36.84
C LEU A 9 7.29 23.16 -35.99
N LEU A 10 6.14 23.49 -36.59
CA LEU A 10 4.85 23.49 -35.90
C LEU A 10 4.45 22.10 -35.39
N MET A 11 4.76 21.04 -36.13
CA MET A 11 4.53 19.67 -35.70
C MET A 11 5.36 19.33 -34.44
N VAL A 12 6.66 19.64 -34.46
CA VAL A 12 7.55 19.38 -33.31
C VAL A 12 7.13 20.22 -32.11
N VAL A 13 6.79 21.49 -32.29
CA VAL A 13 6.29 22.36 -31.22
C VAL A 13 4.98 21.82 -30.64
N GLY A 14 4.04 21.38 -31.48
CA GLY A 14 2.78 20.78 -31.04
C GLY A 14 3.02 19.53 -30.20
N MET A 15 3.88 18.61 -30.65
CA MET A 15 4.17 17.39 -29.89
C MET A 15 4.95 17.67 -28.60
N ALA A 16 5.93 18.58 -28.64
CA ALA A 16 6.74 18.93 -27.48
C ALA A 16 5.90 19.63 -26.39
N THR A 17 5.00 20.54 -26.79
CA THR A 17 4.11 21.24 -25.84
C THR A 17 3.11 20.28 -25.20
N VAL A 18 2.50 19.38 -25.98
CA VAL A 18 1.63 18.34 -25.44
C VAL A 18 2.39 17.44 -24.47
N PHE A 19 3.60 16.99 -24.83
CA PHE A 19 4.42 16.16 -23.96
C PHE A 19 4.80 16.86 -22.66
N ALA A 20 5.21 18.13 -22.73
CA ALA A 20 5.54 18.93 -21.56
C ALA A 20 4.35 19.11 -20.60
N ILE A 21 3.16 19.41 -21.14
CA ILE A 21 1.94 19.57 -20.33
C ILE A 21 1.59 18.24 -19.66
N LEU A 22 1.62 17.13 -20.39
CA LEU A 22 1.34 15.80 -19.82
C LEU A 22 2.27 15.46 -18.67
N LEU A 23 3.59 15.69 -18.83
CA LEU A 23 4.56 15.48 -17.75
C LEU A 23 4.20 16.33 -16.53
N ILE A 24 3.96 17.62 -16.72
CA ILE A 24 3.60 18.55 -15.64
C ILE A 24 2.35 18.06 -14.89
N VAL A 25 1.29 17.69 -15.62
CA VAL A 25 0.03 17.20 -15.02
C VAL A 25 0.25 15.91 -14.24
N ILE A 26 1.07 14.98 -14.74
CA ILE A 26 1.40 13.73 -14.04
C ILE A 26 2.15 14.03 -12.74
N TYR A 27 3.16 14.89 -12.76
CA TYR A 27 3.93 15.21 -11.55
C TYR A 27 3.09 15.98 -10.52
N LEU A 28 2.28 16.94 -10.95
CA LEU A 28 1.31 17.64 -10.10
C LEU A 28 0.29 16.66 -9.50
N GLY A 29 -0.25 15.76 -10.31
CA GLY A 29 -1.19 14.72 -9.86
C GLY A 29 -0.55 13.83 -8.79
N LYS A 30 0.67 13.32 -9.03
CA LYS A 30 1.40 12.51 -8.05
C LYS A 30 1.70 13.28 -6.77
N LEU A 31 2.05 14.55 -6.87
CA LEU A 31 2.27 15.41 -5.70
C LEU A 31 0.98 15.61 -4.91
N LEU A 32 -0.14 15.92 -5.57
CA LEU A 32 -1.44 16.09 -4.92
C LEU A 32 -1.93 14.79 -4.28
N ILE A 33 -1.79 13.65 -4.95
CA ILE A 33 -2.10 12.34 -4.37
C ILE A 33 -1.24 12.10 -3.13
N SER A 34 0.06 12.39 -3.19
CA SER A 34 0.94 12.23 -2.03
C SER A 34 0.58 13.16 -0.87
N LEU A 35 0.14 14.39 -1.15
CA LEU A 35 -0.27 15.33 -0.11
C LEU A 35 -1.61 14.91 0.49
N VAL A 36 -2.60 14.58 -0.33
CA VAL A 36 -3.90 14.09 0.12
C VAL A 36 -3.71 12.83 0.96
N ASN A 37 -2.95 11.84 0.49
CA ASN A 37 -2.67 10.61 1.24
C ASN A 37 -1.91 10.85 2.56
N LYS A 38 -1.20 11.98 2.69
CA LYS A 38 -0.51 12.35 3.92
C LYS A 38 -1.40 13.12 4.90
N TYR A 39 -2.29 13.99 4.40
CA TYR A 39 -3.14 14.86 5.23
C TYR A 39 -4.49 14.23 5.57
N ALA A 40 -5.05 13.46 4.65
CA ALA A 40 -6.20 12.60 4.85
C ALA A 40 -5.76 11.22 4.34
N PRO A 41 -4.95 10.47 5.12
CA PRO A 41 -4.74 9.07 4.82
C PRO A 41 -6.14 8.49 4.68
N GLU A 42 -6.50 8.07 3.46
CA GLU A 42 -7.62 7.16 3.30
C GLU A 42 -7.36 6.09 4.35
N GLU A 43 -8.31 5.92 5.28
CA GLU A 43 -8.35 4.71 6.08
C GLU A 43 -8.12 3.63 5.04
N GLN A 44 -6.96 2.99 5.12
CA GLN A 44 -6.81 1.68 4.55
C GLN A 44 -7.85 0.88 5.32
N LEU A 45 -9.13 0.97 4.92
CA LEU A 45 -10.02 -0.16 4.90
C LEU A 45 -9.14 -1.17 4.24
N PRO A 46 -8.54 -2.08 5.03
CA PRO A 46 -7.48 -2.91 4.54
C PRO A 46 -8.04 -3.47 3.26
N VAL A 47 -7.41 -3.12 2.12
CA VAL A 47 -7.64 -3.84 0.87
C VAL A 47 -7.62 -5.25 1.35
N LYS A 48 -8.75 -5.92 1.11
CA LYS A 48 -9.04 -7.28 1.53
C LYS A 48 -7.98 -8.17 0.89
N GLN A 49 -6.75 -8.06 1.38
CA GLN A 49 -5.69 -9.02 1.34
C GLN A 49 -6.34 -10.14 2.12
N GLY A 50 -6.87 -11.10 1.36
CA GLY A 50 -7.23 -12.38 1.91
C GLY A 50 -5.99 -12.96 2.56
N ALA A 51 -5.84 -12.66 3.85
CA ALA A 51 -5.06 -13.34 4.87
C ALA A 51 -5.11 -12.39 6.07
N GLN A 52 -5.96 -12.75 7.02
CA GLN A 52 -5.96 -12.19 8.37
C GLN A 52 -4.52 -12.01 8.82
N SER A 53 -4.06 -10.75 8.94
CA SER A 53 -2.91 -10.48 9.79
C SER A 53 -3.30 -10.99 11.18
N PRO A 54 -2.53 -11.91 11.80
CA PRO A 54 -2.87 -12.39 13.13
C PRO A 54 -2.95 -11.18 14.03
N VAL A 55 -4.14 -10.89 14.57
CA VAL A 55 -4.30 -9.92 15.64
C VAL A 55 -3.24 -10.27 16.68
N PRO A 56 -2.28 -9.38 16.99
CA PRO A 56 -1.22 -9.69 17.93
C PRO A 56 -1.87 -10.12 19.24
N ILE A 57 -1.77 -11.41 19.56
CA ILE A 57 -2.35 -11.95 20.78
C ILE A 57 -1.52 -11.39 21.92
N PRO A 58 -2.14 -10.65 22.85
CA PRO A 58 -1.43 -10.10 24.01
C PRO A 58 -0.63 -11.21 24.72
N GLY A 59 0.64 -10.93 25.05
CA GLY A 59 1.55 -11.95 25.60
C GLY A 59 1.07 -12.58 26.92
N ASN A 60 0.23 -11.88 27.68
CA ASN A 60 -0.44 -12.40 28.87
C ASN A 60 -1.42 -13.54 28.55
N ILE A 61 -2.13 -13.49 27.40
CA ILE A 61 -3.05 -14.56 26.96
C ILE A 61 -2.25 -15.78 26.51
N VAL A 62 -1.15 -15.59 25.77
CA VAL A 62 -0.27 -16.69 25.35
C VAL A 62 0.33 -17.41 26.55
N ALA A 63 0.79 -16.66 27.56
CA ALA A 63 1.34 -17.22 28.79
C ALA A 63 0.28 -18.01 29.58
N ALA A 64 -0.94 -17.48 29.70
CA ALA A 64 -2.04 -18.16 30.38
C ALA A 64 -2.42 -19.48 29.70
N ILE A 65 -2.52 -19.50 28.35
CA ILE A 65 -2.82 -20.71 27.58
C ILE A 65 -1.68 -21.73 27.75
N THR A 66 -0.43 -21.29 27.66
CA THR A 66 0.73 -22.18 27.83
C THR A 66 0.75 -22.81 29.22
N ALA A 67 0.46 -22.03 30.27
CA ALA A 67 0.37 -22.53 31.64
C ALA A 67 -0.78 -23.55 31.79
N ALA A 68 -1.96 -23.26 31.23
CA ALA A 68 -3.09 -24.17 31.26
C ALA A 68 -2.79 -25.51 30.55
N VAL A 69 -2.18 -25.46 29.35
CA VAL A 69 -1.78 -26.67 28.62
C VAL A 69 -0.73 -27.44 29.41
N ASN A 70 0.25 -26.78 30.02
CA ASN A 70 1.26 -27.41 30.85
C ASN A 70 0.64 -28.16 32.06
N VAL A 71 -0.35 -27.56 32.72
CA VAL A 71 -1.06 -28.18 33.86
C VAL A 71 -1.89 -29.38 33.42
N VAL A 72 -2.69 -29.23 32.36
CA VAL A 72 -3.60 -30.28 31.88
C VAL A 72 -2.84 -31.47 31.28
N THR A 73 -1.72 -31.20 30.61
CA THR A 73 -0.92 -32.24 29.95
C THR A 73 0.23 -32.75 30.81
N GLN A 74 0.33 -32.32 32.08
CA GLN A 74 1.42 -32.67 33.00
C GLN A 74 2.80 -32.44 32.38
N GLY A 75 2.96 -31.34 31.65
CA GLY A 75 4.22 -30.95 30.99
C GLY A 75 4.56 -31.67 29.69
N LYS A 76 3.65 -32.48 29.14
CA LYS A 76 3.90 -33.18 27.86
C LYS A 76 3.47 -32.39 26.63
N GLY A 77 2.52 -31.46 26.77
CA GLY A 77 1.98 -30.66 25.67
C GLY A 77 2.69 -29.32 25.48
N LYS A 78 2.86 -28.91 24.22
CA LYS A 78 3.36 -27.57 23.84
C LYS A 78 2.36 -26.88 22.92
N VAL A 79 2.19 -25.58 23.11
CA VAL A 79 1.33 -24.75 22.24
C VAL A 79 2.08 -24.48 20.93
N ALA A 80 1.58 -25.06 19.83
CA ALA A 80 2.20 -24.93 18.50
C ALA A 80 1.65 -23.74 17.69
N LYS A 81 0.36 -23.45 17.82
CA LYS A 81 -0.33 -22.39 17.08
C LYS A 81 -1.56 -21.93 17.88
N ILE A 82 -1.85 -20.63 17.88
CA ILE A 82 -3.06 -20.05 18.46
C ILE A 82 -3.78 -19.30 17.34
N GLU A 83 -5.00 -19.73 17.03
CA GLU A 83 -5.87 -19.07 16.05
C GLU A 83 -7.21 -18.76 16.69
N LYS A 84 -7.79 -17.61 16.31
CA LYS A 84 -9.11 -17.19 16.75
C LYS A 84 -10.15 -17.85 15.84
N ILE A 85 -11.09 -18.59 16.43
CA ILE A 85 -12.24 -19.19 15.74
C ILE A 85 -13.35 -18.16 15.59
#